data_AF-A0AAW9DIJ0-F1
#
_entry.id   AF-A0AAW9DIJ0-F1
#
_cell.length_a   1.000
_cell.length_b   1.000
_cell.length_c   1.000
_cell.angle_alpha   90.00
_cell.angle_beta   90.00
_cell.angle_gamma   90.00
#
_symmetry.space_group_name_H-M   'P 1'
#
loop_
_entity.id
_entity.type
_entity.pdbx_description
1 polymer ?
#
loop_
_entity_poly.entity_id
_entity_poly.type
_entity_poly.pdbx_seq_one_letter_code
_entity_poly.pdbx_strand_id
1 'polypeptide(L)'
;EDLDSLTALTYSKSLQAGDFLRNKEAYEKGLAAERVALDRTSGDYNQYWHDRNYLLHADKVKCEVVFTHGSQDWNVKPIHVWNMFHALPSQIKKHLFFHNGAHVYMNNWQSIDFRESMNALLSQKLLGYESNYQLPMVIWQDNSGEQTWTTLDTFGGENEAVLPLGTGSQTIANQYAQEDFDRYGKSYPAFHQDLYTGKANQISIELPVTEDLLLNGQVTLKLRVASSVAKGLLSA
;
A
#
# COMPACT_ATOMS: atom_id res chain seq x y z
N GLU A 1 5.99 14.01 -2.72
CA GLU A 1 7.08 13.49 -1.86
C GLU A 1 7.90 12.47 -2.64
N ASP A 2 9.13 12.20 -2.22
CA ASP A 2 9.95 11.04 -2.61
C ASP A 2 10.91 10.62 -1.49
N LEU A 3 11.74 9.63 -1.80
CA LEU A 3 12.84 9.24 -0.94
C LEU A 3 13.78 10.39 -0.58
N ASP A 4 14.08 11.35 -1.46
CA ASP A 4 14.99 12.47 -1.12
C ASP A 4 14.42 13.42 -0.07
N SER A 5 13.10 13.65 -0.09
CA SER A 5 12.43 14.36 1.01
C SER A 5 12.44 13.57 2.31
N LEU A 6 12.31 12.24 2.26
CA LEU A 6 12.41 11.39 3.47
C LEU A 6 13.84 11.34 4.02
N THR A 7 14.84 11.24 3.15
CA THR A 7 16.26 11.33 3.50
C THR A 7 16.54 12.64 4.22
N ALA A 8 16.04 13.76 3.69
CA ALA A 8 16.17 15.06 4.35
C ALA A 8 15.45 15.12 5.70
N LEU A 9 14.20 14.64 5.76
CA LEU A 9 13.38 14.62 6.97
C LEU A 9 14.05 13.81 8.10
N THR A 10 14.66 12.69 7.76
CA THR A 10 15.25 11.74 8.73
C THR A 10 16.73 11.96 8.99
N TYR A 11 17.38 12.89 8.28
CA TYR A 11 18.78 13.25 8.51
C TYR A 11 18.97 14.14 9.75
N SER A 12 18.72 13.58 10.93
CA SER A 12 18.74 14.27 12.22
C SER A 12 20.14 14.70 12.67
N LYS A 13 21.22 14.17 12.06
CA LYS A 13 22.60 14.64 12.29
C LYS A 13 22.75 16.13 11.97
N SER A 14 21.93 16.67 11.08
CA SER A 14 21.90 18.11 10.77
C SER A 14 21.40 18.98 11.94
N LEU A 15 20.67 18.41 12.89
CA LEU A 15 20.12 19.12 14.04
C LEU A 15 21.17 19.43 15.12
N GLN A 16 22.32 18.76 15.08
CA GLN A 16 23.44 19.04 15.97
C GLN A 16 24.51 19.85 15.24
N ALA A 17 24.77 21.08 15.67
CA ALA A 17 25.66 22.02 14.96
C ALA A 17 27.07 21.45 14.68
N GLY A 18 27.66 20.73 15.64
CA GLY A 18 28.97 20.11 15.46
C GLY A 18 28.98 18.98 14.42
N ASP A 19 27.90 18.20 14.33
CA ASP A 19 27.78 17.14 13.33
C ASP A 19 27.40 17.70 11.97
N PHE A 20 26.56 18.74 11.93
CA PHE A 20 26.27 19.48 10.71
C PHE A 20 27.56 20.00 10.08
N LEU A 21 28.39 20.75 10.82
CA LEU A 21 29.65 21.29 10.29
C LEU A 21 30.59 20.21 9.75
N ARG A 22 30.59 19.02 10.35
CA ARG A 22 31.48 17.91 9.95
C ARG A 22 30.95 17.08 8.78
N ASN A 23 29.63 17.01 8.59
CA ASN A 23 29.00 16.06 7.66
C ASN A 23 28.21 16.73 6.53
N LYS A 24 28.00 18.05 6.57
CA LYS A 24 27.17 18.78 5.60
C LYS A 24 27.55 18.47 4.15
N GLU A 25 28.82 18.59 3.80
CA GLU A 25 29.29 18.41 2.42
C GLU A 25 29.03 16.99 1.91
N ALA A 26 29.31 15.97 2.74
CA ALA A 26 29.06 14.58 2.39
C ALA A 26 27.56 14.30 2.21
N TYR A 27 26.72 14.87 3.08
CA TYR A 27 25.27 14.78 2.97
C TYR A 27 24.74 15.44 1.69
N GLU A 28 25.15 16.67 1.38
CA GLU A 28 24.70 17.40 0.19
C GLU A 28 25.10 16.65 -1.09
N LYS A 29 26.31 16.11 -1.13
CA LYS A 29 26.78 15.26 -2.24
C LYS A 29 25.94 13.99 -2.38
N GLY A 30 25.64 13.31 -1.27
CA GLY A 30 24.81 12.10 -1.25
C GLY A 30 23.38 12.38 -1.72
N LEU A 31 22.75 13.43 -1.20
CA LEU A 31 21.40 13.84 -1.57
C LEU A 31 21.31 14.26 -3.05
N ALA A 32 22.35 14.93 -3.58
CA ALA A 32 22.41 15.26 -5.00
C ALA A 32 22.49 14.00 -5.88
N ALA A 33 23.30 13.01 -5.50
CA ALA A 33 23.39 11.74 -6.21
C ALA A 33 22.07 10.95 -6.14
N GLU A 34 21.42 10.93 -4.98
CA GLU A 34 20.11 10.32 -4.80
C GLU A 34 19.06 10.94 -5.74
N ARG A 35 18.96 12.28 -5.79
CA ARG A 35 18.01 12.96 -6.70
C ARG A 35 18.16 12.57 -8.16
N VAL A 36 19.38 12.34 -8.63
CA VAL A 36 19.64 11.85 -9.98
C VAL A 36 19.18 10.39 -10.12
N ALA A 37 19.47 9.54 -9.13
CA ALA A 37 19.16 8.12 -9.16
C ALA A 37 17.65 7.80 -9.06
N LEU A 38 16.84 8.69 -8.48
CA LEU A 38 15.39 8.54 -8.42
C LEU A 38 14.72 8.54 -9.80
N ASP A 39 15.35 9.15 -10.82
CA ASP A 39 14.87 9.21 -12.21
C ASP A 39 13.36 9.51 -12.34
N ARG A 40 12.94 10.65 -11.78
CA ARG A 40 11.54 11.10 -11.80
C ARG A 40 11.03 11.47 -13.19
N THR A 41 11.95 11.59 -14.15
CA THR A 41 11.62 11.93 -15.54
C THR A 41 10.98 10.75 -16.25
N SER A 42 11.50 9.53 -16.04
CA SER A 42 10.88 8.30 -16.54
C SER A 42 9.85 7.74 -15.55
N GLY A 43 10.18 7.73 -14.25
CA GLY A 43 9.45 6.98 -13.24
C GLY A 43 9.65 5.46 -13.32
N ASP A 44 10.61 5.00 -14.12
CA ASP A 44 10.87 3.58 -14.34
C ASP A 44 11.63 2.93 -13.17
N TYR A 45 11.43 1.62 -13.02
CA TYR A 45 12.23 0.82 -12.11
C TYR A 45 13.68 0.73 -12.60
N ASN A 46 14.64 0.95 -11.70
CA ASN A 46 16.06 0.97 -12.03
C ASN A 46 16.88 0.32 -10.89
N GLN A 47 18.21 0.25 -11.05
CA GLN A 47 19.09 -0.38 -10.06
C GLN A 47 18.99 0.26 -8.66
N TYR A 48 18.82 1.59 -8.59
CA TYR A 48 18.72 2.28 -7.31
C TYR A 48 17.47 1.84 -6.53
N TRP A 49 16.35 1.63 -7.23
CA TRP A 49 15.14 1.01 -6.65
C TRP A 49 15.32 -0.49 -6.37
N HIS A 50 16.08 -1.19 -7.21
CA HIS A 50 16.37 -2.62 -7.05
C HIS A 50 17.12 -2.93 -5.77
N ASP A 51 18.12 -2.13 -5.43
CA ASP A 51 18.92 -2.28 -4.19
C ASP A 51 18.08 -2.10 -2.91
N ARG A 52 16.87 -1.53 -3.02
CA ARG A 52 15.94 -1.27 -1.92
C ARG A 52 14.75 -2.25 -1.90
N ASN A 53 14.76 -3.27 -2.76
CA ASN A 53 13.69 -4.24 -2.87
C ASN A 53 13.95 -5.47 -1.98
N TYR A 54 13.39 -5.47 -0.77
CA TYR A 54 13.53 -6.59 0.17
C TYR A 54 12.87 -7.90 -0.30
N LEU A 55 11.91 -7.84 -1.23
CA LEU A 55 11.22 -9.03 -1.74
C LEU A 55 12.18 -10.01 -2.41
N LEU A 56 13.28 -9.52 -2.98
CA LEU A 56 14.33 -10.33 -3.62
C LEU A 56 15.07 -11.24 -2.62
N HIS A 57 14.90 -11.00 -1.33
CA HIS A 57 15.57 -11.71 -0.25
C HIS A 57 14.59 -12.27 0.77
N ALA A 58 13.29 -12.35 0.42
CA ALA A 58 12.28 -12.93 1.29
C ALA A 58 12.59 -14.40 1.64
N ASP A 59 13.30 -15.12 0.76
CA ASP A 59 13.80 -16.48 0.98
C ASP A 59 14.73 -16.62 2.19
N LYS A 60 15.40 -15.53 2.57
CA LYS A 60 16.34 -15.49 3.70
C LYS A 60 15.67 -15.22 5.04
N VAL A 61 14.36 -14.95 5.06
CA VAL A 61 13.62 -14.77 6.32
C VAL A 61 13.59 -16.11 7.08
N LYS A 62 13.90 -16.05 8.37
CA LYS A 62 13.95 -17.22 9.27
C LYS A 62 13.03 -17.09 10.47
N CYS A 63 12.57 -15.88 10.78
CA CYS A 63 11.68 -15.61 11.90
C CYS A 63 10.22 -15.81 11.49
N GLU A 64 9.40 -16.10 12.48
CA GLU A 64 7.95 -15.96 12.38
C GLU A 64 7.59 -14.48 12.21
N VAL A 65 6.63 -14.19 11.33
CA VAL A 65 6.32 -12.82 10.91
C VAL A 65 4.87 -12.48 11.25
N VAL A 66 4.67 -11.35 11.92
CA VAL A 66 3.34 -10.78 12.17
C VAL A 66 3.26 -9.43 11.50
N PHE A 67 2.31 -9.29 10.58
CA PHE A 67 1.99 -8.04 9.91
C PHE A 67 0.78 -7.38 10.57
N THR A 68 0.76 -6.06 10.55
CA THR A 68 -0.43 -5.24 10.79
C THR A 68 -0.56 -4.32 9.59
N HIS A 69 -1.72 -4.27 8.94
CA HIS A 69 -1.92 -3.29 7.88
C HIS A 69 -3.37 -2.81 7.75
N GLY A 70 -3.51 -1.57 7.30
CA GLY A 70 -4.78 -0.93 7.06
C GLY A 70 -5.27 -1.07 5.62
N SER A 71 -6.49 -1.53 5.43
CA SER A 71 -7.14 -1.62 4.11
C SER A 71 -7.36 -0.25 3.48
N GLN A 72 -7.42 0.80 4.29
CA GLN A 72 -7.56 2.19 3.85
C GLN A 72 -6.25 3.00 3.96
N ASP A 73 -5.11 2.34 4.16
CA ASP A 73 -3.82 3.02 4.16
C ASP A 73 -3.37 3.35 2.72
N TRP A 74 -3.72 4.55 2.27
CA TRP A 74 -3.28 5.08 0.97
C TRP A 74 -1.89 5.76 0.99
N ASN A 75 -1.23 5.81 2.17
CA ASN A 75 0.14 6.29 2.32
C ASN A 75 1.12 5.14 2.06
N VAL A 76 1.06 4.10 2.91
CA VAL A 76 1.81 2.84 2.72
C VAL A 76 0.83 1.82 2.17
N LYS A 77 0.70 1.75 0.85
CA LYS A 77 -0.37 0.98 0.18
C LYS A 77 -0.41 -0.51 0.59
N PRO A 78 -1.59 -1.16 0.61
CA PRO A 78 -1.71 -2.59 0.93
C PRO A 78 -0.89 -3.54 0.05
N ILE A 79 -0.51 -3.11 -1.16
CA ILE A 79 0.37 -3.90 -2.04
C ILE A 79 1.71 -4.28 -1.38
N HIS A 80 2.20 -3.46 -0.43
CA HIS A 80 3.45 -3.75 0.27
C HIS A 80 3.33 -5.00 1.18
N VAL A 81 2.25 -5.08 1.98
CA VAL A 81 2.03 -6.28 2.80
C VAL A 81 1.65 -7.47 1.95
N TRP A 82 0.85 -7.27 0.90
CA TRP A 82 0.51 -8.33 -0.06
C TRP A 82 1.76 -8.99 -0.63
N ASN A 83 2.64 -8.20 -1.26
CA ASN A 83 3.83 -8.73 -1.91
C ASN A 83 4.74 -9.49 -0.94
N MET A 84 4.98 -8.94 0.26
CA MET A 84 5.82 -9.62 1.25
C MET A 84 5.14 -10.89 1.79
N PHE A 85 3.84 -10.84 2.10
CA PHE A 85 3.07 -11.98 2.58
C PHE A 85 3.17 -13.17 1.62
N HIS A 86 3.11 -12.92 0.30
CA HIS A 86 3.25 -13.97 -0.73
C HIS A 86 4.70 -14.36 -1.02
N ALA A 87 5.67 -13.46 -0.84
CA ALA A 87 7.09 -13.76 -1.08
C ALA A 87 7.73 -14.62 0.03
N LEU A 88 7.15 -14.64 1.23
CA LEU A 88 7.68 -15.43 2.35
C LEU A 88 7.65 -16.95 2.06
N PRO A 89 8.72 -17.69 2.38
CA PRO A 89 8.77 -19.14 2.23
C PRO A 89 7.66 -19.87 3.01
N SER A 90 7.14 -20.96 2.44
CA SER A 90 6.02 -21.72 3.03
C SER A 90 6.25 -22.23 4.45
N GLN A 91 7.50 -22.47 4.86
CA GLN A 91 7.87 -22.90 6.21
C GLN A 91 7.82 -21.78 7.25
N ILE A 92 7.76 -20.51 6.83
CA ILE A 92 7.68 -19.37 7.72
C ILE A 92 6.23 -19.21 8.18
N LYS A 93 6.02 -19.34 9.50
CA LYS A 93 4.77 -18.94 10.13
C LYS A 93 4.57 -17.44 9.91
N LYS A 94 3.44 -17.08 9.32
CA LYS A 94 3.09 -15.70 8.98
C LYS A 94 1.66 -15.41 9.41
N HIS A 95 1.46 -14.22 9.93
CA HIS A 95 0.19 -13.75 10.48
C HIS A 95 -0.08 -12.33 9.98
N LEU A 96 -1.34 -11.97 9.73
CA LEU A 96 -1.74 -10.64 9.31
C LEU A 96 -2.97 -10.18 10.08
N PHE A 97 -2.85 -9.05 10.78
CA PHE A 97 -4.00 -8.29 11.23
C PHE A 97 -4.32 -7.23 10.17
N PHE A 98 -5.42 -7.41 9.44
CA PHE A 98 -5.86 -6.50 8.38
C PHE A 98 -7.07 -5.70 8.85
N HIS A 99 -6.85 -4.43 9.17
CA HIS A 99 -7.86 -3.55 9.75
C HIS A 99 -8.40 -2.52 8.75
N ASN A 100 -9.55 -1.91 9.03
CA ASN A 100 -10.18 -0.91 8.16
C ASN A 100 -9.66 0.51 8.33
N GLY A 101 -8.75 0.75 9.29
CA GLY A 101 -8.07 2.04 9.45
C GLY A 101 -7.10 2.38 8.30
N ALA A 102 -6.67 3.65 8.27
CA ALA A 102 -5.58 4.14 7.42
C ALA A 102 -4.21 3.90 8.08
N HIS A 103 -3.31 4.89 8.03
CA HIS A 103 -1.96 4.80 8.60
C HIS A 103 -1.94 5.00 10.14
N VAL A 104 -2.46 4.03 10.89
CA VAL A 104 -2.67 4.12 12.34
C VAL A 104 -2.29 2.83 13.08
N TYR A 105 -2.03 2.94 14.38
CA TYR A 105 -1.90 1.77 15.25
C TYR A 105 -3.27 1.19 15.64
N MET A 106 -3.33 -0.14 15.74
CA MET A 106 -4.53 -0.87 16.20
C MET A 106 -4.44 -1.40 17.64
N ASN A 107 -3.35 -1.11 18.33
CA ASN A 107 -3.00 -1.79 19.57
C ASN A 107 -3.91 -1.46 20.77
N ASN A 108 -4.78 -0.47 20.71
CA ASN A 108 -5.62 -0.06 21.85
C ASN A 108 -7.12 -0.12 21.55
N TRP A 109 -7.51 -0.92 20.56
CA TRP A 109 -8.91 -1.00 20.14
C TRP A 109 -9.71 -1.94 21.03
N GLN A 110 -10.96 -1.58 21.29
CA GLN A 110 -11.89 -2.39 22.09
C GLN A 110 -12.31 -3.68 21.37
N SER A 111 -12.37 -3.65 20.04
CA SER A 111 -12.94 -4.72 19.22
C SER A 111 -12.02 -5.91 18.99
N ILE A 112 -10.76 -5.84 19.46
CA ILE A 112 -9.76 -6.90 19.25
C ILE A 112 -8.73 -6.93 20.39
N ASP A 113 -8.38 -8.12 20.83
CA ASP A 113 -7.40 -8.42 21.88
C ASP A 113 -5.96 -8.48 21.32
N PHE A 114 -5.58 -7.48 20.51
CA PHE A 114 -4.30 -7.45 19.81
C PHE A 114 -3.11 -7.54 20.78
N ARG A 115 -3.16 -6.83 21.92
CA ARG A 115 -2.06 -6.82 22.89
C ARG A 115 -1.90 -8.16 23.58
N GLU A 116 -3.01 -8.79 23.93
CA GLU A 116 -3.07 -10.08 24.59
C GLU A 116 -2.55 -11.18 23.65
N SER A 117 -2.99 -11.15 22.38
CA SER A 117 -2.51 -12.01 21.30
C SER A 117 -0.99 -11.89 21.11
N MET A 118 -0.48 -10.66 21.02
CA MET A 118 0.96 -10.41 20.89
C MET A 118 1.74 -10.78 22.16
N ASN A 119 1.18 -10.57 23.36
CA ASN A 119 1.80 -10.97 24.62
C ASN A 119 1.99 -12.49 24.66
N ALA A 120 0.94 -13.26 24.37
CA ALA A 120 1.01 -14.71 24.34
C ALA A 120 2.08 -15.21 23.36
N LEU A 121 2.09 -14.67 22.13
CA LEU A 121 3.07 -15.04 21.12
C LEU A 121 4.51 -14.66 21.52
N LEU A 122 4.74 -13.42 21.96
CA LEU A 122 6.08 -12.96 22.34
C LEU A 122 6.60 -13.70 23.57
N SER A 123 5.75 -14.00 24.55
CA SER A 123 6.11 -14.80 25.72
C SER A 123 6.56 -16.21 25.32
N GLN A 124 5.86 -16.84 24.36
CA GLN A 124 6.28 -18.13 23.82
C GLN A 124 7.62 -18.03 23.08
N LYS A 125 7.77 -17.05 22.17
CA LYS A 125 8.92 -16.97 21.25
C LYS A 125 10.20 -16.45 21.88
N LEU A 126 10.08 -15.48 22.78
CA LEU A 126 11.24 -14.79 23.36
C LEU A 126 11.64 -15.35 24.72
N LEU A 127 10.67 -15.91 25.48
CA LEU A 127 10.91 -16.39 26.85
C LEU A 127 10.76 -17.91 26.98
N GLY A 128 10.26 -18.60 25.95
CA GLY A 128 10.08 -20.05 25.98
C GLY A 128 8.94 -20.49 26.90
N TYR A 129 7.96 -19.62 27.18
CA TYR A 129 6.78 -20.01 27.94
C TYR A 129 5.94 -21.01 27.17
N GLU A 130 5.63 -22.13 27.81
CA GLU A 130 4.68 -23.12 27.29
C GLU A 130 3.28 -22.50 27.20
N SER A 131 2.76 -22.45 25.98
CA SER A 131 1.42 -21.96 25.68
C SER A 131 0.87 -22.70 24.47
N ASN A 132 -0.40 -23.07 24.55
CA ASN A 132 -1.13 -23.68 23.44
C ASN A 132 -1.74 -22.62 22.51
N TYR A 133 -1.53 -21.33 22.78
CA TYR A 133 -2.04 -20.25 21.95
C TYR A 133 -1.43 -20.32 20.54
N GLN A 134 -2.29 -20.20 19.53
CA GLN A 134 -1.90 -20.12 18.12
C GLN A 134 -2.57 -18.91 17.51
N LEU A 135 -1.77 -18.02 16.94
CA LEU A 135 -2.28 -16.86 16.21
C LEU A 135 -2.82 -17.32 14.84
N PRO A 136 -4.05 -16.95 14.43
CA PRO A 136 -4.54 -17.23 13.09
C PRO A 136 -3.67 -16.62 11.97
N MET A 137 -3.71 -17.19 10.77
CA MET A 137 -2.90 -16.68 9.64
C MET A 137 -3.36 -15.29 9.19
N VAL A 138 -4.66 -15.06 9.06
CA VAL A 138 -5.21 -13.74 8.77
C VAL A 138 -6.36 -13.45 9.73
N ILE A 139 -6.32 -12.28 10.36
CA ILE A 139 -7.38 -11.72 11.17
C ILE A 139 -7.85 -10.46 10.45
N TRP A 140 -9.05 -10.53 9.88
CA TRP A 140 -9.61 -9.56 8.96
C TRP A 140 -10.74 -8.78 9.63
N GLN A 141 -10.66 -7.44 9.61
CA GLN A 141 -11.75 -6.61 10.10
C GLN A 141 -12.86 -6.52 9.04
N ASP A 142 -14.04 -7.01 9.38
CA ASP A 142 -15.20 -6.97 8.51
C ASP A 142 -15.62 -5.51 8.26
N ASN A 143 -15.92 -5.17 7.00
CA ASN A 143 -16.34 -3.83 6.58
C ASN A 143 -17.87 -3.68 6.46
N SER A 144 -18.63 -4.76 6.70
CA SER A 144 -20.11 -4.78 6.72
C SER A 144 -20.70 -4.64 8.12
N GLY A 145 -19.91 -4.86 9.17
CA GLY A 145 -20.37 -4.87 10.57
C GLY A 145 -19.47 -4.09 11.53
N GLU A 146 -20.08 -3.50 12.56
CA GLU A 146 -19.33 -2.82 13.61
C GLU A 146 -18.53 -3.83 14.43
N GLN A 147 -17.29 -3.46 14.77
CA GLN A 147 -16.42 -4.21 15.70
C GLN A 147 -16.28 -5.71 15.39
N THR A 148 -16.48 -6.09 14.12
CA THR A 148 -16.54 -7.48 13.71
C THR A 148 -15.23 -7.89 13.05
N TRP A 149 -14.73 -9.06 13.45
CA TRP A 149 -13.50 -9.64 12.95
C TRP A 149 -13.73 -11.09 12.55
N THR A 150 -13.11 -11.50 11.46
CA THR A 150 -13.14 -12.89 10.99
C THR A 150 -11.72 -13.38 10.76
N THR A 151 -11.54 -14.70 10.72
CA THR A 151 -10.27 -15.33 10.37
C THR A 151 -10.32 -15.86 8.96
N LEU A 152 -9.26 -15.66 8.19
CA LEU A 152 -9.09 -16.24 6.86
C LEU A 152 -7.87 -17.17 6.85
N ASP A 153 -7.95 -18.24 6.06
CA ASP A 153 -6.85 -19.20 5.90
C ASP A 153 -5.69 -18.63 5.05
N THR A 154 -5.96 -17.59 4.27
CA THR A 154 -4.96 -16.93 3.41
C THR A 154 -5.37 -15.48 3.10
N PHE A 155 -4.38 -14.67 2.74
CA PHE A 155 -4.57 -13.34 2.17
C PHE A 155 -4.40 -13.49 0.65
N GLY A 156 -5.51 -13.45 -0.08
CA GLY A 156 -5.60 -13.84 -1.50
C GLY A 156 -6.38 -15.14 -1.69
N GLY A 157 -7.61 -15.04 -2.18
CA GLY A 157 -8.47 -16.16 -2.53
C GLY A 157 -8.08 -16.83 -3.85
N GLU A 158 -8.50 -18.08 -4.01
CA GLU A 158 -8.22 -18.88 -5.22
C GLU A 158 -9.26 -18.68 -6.33
N ASN A 159 -10.45 -18.19 -5.97
CA ASN A 159 -11.55 -18.00 -6.89
C ASN A 159 -11.51 -16.60 -7.50
N GLU A 160 -11.66 -16.52 -8.81
CA GLU A 160 -11.77 -15.26 -9.56
C GLU A 160 -13.19 -15.09 -10.12
N ALA A 161 -13.74 -13.89 -10.00
CA ALA A 161 -14.95 -13.49 -10.70
C ALA A 161 -14.58 -12.51 -11.82
N VAL A 162 -15.13 -12.73 -13.02
CA VAL A 162 -14.91 -11.84 -14.17
C VAL A 162 -16.17 -11.02 -14.41
N LEU A 163 -16.07 -9.71 -14.18
CA LEU A 163 -17.15 -8.76 -14.44
C LEU A 163 -16.89 -8.05 -15.78
N PRO A 164 -17.77 -8.21 -16.79
CA PRO A 164 -17.58 -7.56 -18.07
C PRO A 164 -17.76 -6.05 -17.94
N LEU A 165 -16.84 -5.28 -18.55
CA LEU A 165 -16.88 -3.81 -18.57
C LEU A 165 -17.93 -3.22 -19.53
N GLY A 166 -18.68 -4.06 -20.22
CA GLY A 166 -19.66 -3.69 -21.25
C GLY A 166 -19.13 -3.83 -22.68
N THR A 167 -19.97 -3.42 -23.65
CA THR A 167 -19.68 -3.48 -25.08
C THR A 167 -19.57 -2.07 -25.67
N GLY A 168 -18.63 -1.85 -26.59
CA GLY A 168 -18.45 -0.58 -27.29
C GLY A 168 -17.13 0.11 -26.95
N SER A 169 -17.02 1.38 -27.34
CA SER A 169 -15.85 2.21 -27.07
C SER A 169 -16.30 3.54 -26.47
N GLN A 170 -15.59 3.98 -25.44
CA GLN A 170 -15.75 5.32 -24.87
C GLN A 170 -14.46 6.11 -25.03
N THR A 171 -14.58 7.44 -25.02
CA THR A 171 -13.44 8.36 -25.13
C THR A 171 -13.49 9.33 -23.96
N ILE A 172 -12.34 9.55 -23.34
CA ILE A 172 -12.12 10.47 -22.24
C ILE A 172 -11.06 11.49 -22.66
N ALA A 173 -11.32 12.77 -22.40
CA ALA A 173 -10.33 13.82 -22.58
C ALA A 173 -9.44 13.93 -21.34
N ASN A 174 -8.12 13.98 -21.53
CA ASN A 174 -7.19 14.25 -20.42
C ASN A 174 -7.15 15.75 -20.04
N GLN A 175 -7.38 16.63 -21.02
CA GLN A 175 -7.25 18.07 -20.81
C GLN A 175 -8.51 18.66 -20.16
N TYR A 176 -8.30 19.50 -19.15
CA TYR A 176 -9.32 20.33 -18.52
C TYR A 176 -9.24 21.77 -19.03
N ALA A 177 -10.30 22.55 -18.82
CA ALA A 177 -10.22 24.00 -18.91
C ALA A 177 -9.20 24.53 -17.88
N GLN A 178 -8.51 25.62 -18.19
CA GLN A 178 -7.43 26.15 -17.34
C GLN A 178 -7.90 26.43 -15.91
N GLU A 179 -9.13 26.95 -15.74
CA GLU A 179 -9.72 27.23 -14.43
C GLU A 179 -9.88 25.96 -13.58
N ASP A 180 -10.45 24.89 -14.15
CA ASP A 180 -10.61 23.61 -13.45
C ASP A 180 -9.25 22.96 -13.17
N PHE A 181 -8.32 23.03 -14.13
CA PHE A 181 -6.96 22.51 -13.96
C PHE A 181 -6.23 23.21 -12.79
N ASP A 182 -6.29 24.54 -12.72
CA ASP A 182 -5.68 25.33 -11.64
C ASP A 182 -6.38 25.06 -10.30
N ARG A 183 -7.71 24.88 -10.30
CA ARG A 183 -8.49 24.52 -9.10
C ARG A 183 -8.02 23.17 -8.55
N TYR A 184 -7.97 22.15 -9.40
CA TYR A 184 -7.53 20.80 -9.02
C TYR A 184 -6.06 20.77 -8.60
N GLY A 185 -5.19 21.52 -9.27
CA GLY A 185 -3.77 21.59 -8.93
C GLY A 185 -3.49 22.20 -7.54
N LYS A 186 -4.36 23.08 -7.04
CA LYS A 186 -4.25 23.66 -5.70
C LYS A 186 -4.85 22.78 -4.60
N SER A 187 -5.81 21.94 -4.95
CA SER A 187 -6.59 21.15 -3.99
C SER A 187 -7.04 19.83 -4.61
N TYR A 188 -6.27 18.76 -4.39
CA TYR A 188 -6.64 17.43 -4.83
C TYR A 188 -7.99 16.93 -4.24
N PRO A 189 -8.43 17.30 -3.02
CA PRO A 189 -9.74 16.89 -2.52
C PRO A 189 -10.89 17.43 -3.37
N ALA A 190 -10.75 18.62 -3.97
CA ALA A 190 -11.75 19.16 -4.89
C ALA A 190 -11.85 18.29 -6.15
N PHE A 191 -10.70 17.83 -6.67
CA PHE A 191 -10.67 16.87 -7.78
C PHE A 191 -11.35 15.54 -7.41
N HIS A 192 -11.04 14.97 -6.24
CA HIS A 192 -11.67 13.72 -5.80
C HIS A 192 -13.19 13.85 -5.65
N GLN A 193 -13.68 14.97 -5.11
CA GLN A 193 -15.12 15.21 -5.00
C GLN A 193 -15.79 15.25 -6.38
N ASP A 194 -15.20 15.94 -7.34
CA ASP A 194 -15.72 16.03 -8.71
C ASP A 194 -15.60 14.68 -9.45
N LEU A 195 -14.53 13.91 -9.22
CA LEU A 195 -14.36 12.54 -9.71
C LEU A 195 -15.50 11.63 -9.21
N TYR A 196 -15.70 11.55 -7.89
CA TYR A 196 -16.72 10.67 -7.30
C TYR A 196 -18.16 11.11 -7.61
N THR A 197 -18.38 12.37 -7.99
CA THR A 197 -19.71 12.87 -8.39
C THR A 197 -19.91 12.97 -9.90
N GLY A 198 -18.99 12.44 -10.70
CA GLY A 198 -19.14 12.39 -12.17
C GLY A 198 -18.97 13.73 -12.89
N LYS A 199 -18.27 14.69 -12.27
CA LYS A 199 -18.03 16.04 -12.80
C LYS A 199 -16.64 16.22 -13.39
N ALA A 200 -15.68 15.38 -13.04
CA ALA A 200 -14.37 15.33 -13.70
C ALA A 200 -14.44 14.49 -14.99
N ASN A 201 -13.49 14.73 -15.91
CA ASN A 201 -13.31 13.88 -17.08
C ASN A 201 -13.00 12.44 -16.60
N GLN A 202 -13.94 11.51 -16.84
CA GLN A 202 -13.80 10.10 -16.49
C GLN A 202 -14.70 9.23 -17.35
N ILE A 203 -14.47 7.93 -17.31
CA ILE A 203 -15.41 6.91 -17.78
C ILE A 203 -15.89 6.14 -16.54
N SER A 204 -17.19 6.18 -16.28
CA SER A 204 -17.81 5.43 -15.18
C SER A 204 -18.45 4.16 -15.72
N ILE A 205 -18.16 3.03 -15.07
CA ILE A 205 -18.72 1.73 -15.41
C ILE A 205 -19.42 1.20 -14.16
N GLU A 206 -20.73 1.03 -14.25
CA GLU A 206 -21.51 0.40 -13.19
C GLU A 206 -21.46 -1.12 -13.38
N LEU A 207 -20.93 -1.83 -12.40
CA LEU A 207 -20.85 -3.29 -12.39
C LEU A 207 -21.90 -3.82 -11.42
N PRO A 208 -23.01 -4.40 -11.90
CA PRO A 208 -24.02 -4.94 -11.01
C PRO A 208 -23.47 -6.16 -10.26
N VAL A 209 -23.61 -6.14 -8.95
CA VAL A 209 -23.26 -7.25 -8.06
C VAL A 209 -24.56 -7.85 -7.53
N THR A 210 -24.79 -9.14 -7.79
CA THR A 210 -26.07 -9.82 -7.49
C THR A 210 -26.07 -10.61 -6.18
N GLU A 211 -24.90 -10.76 -5.56
CA GLU A 211 -24.69 -11.50 -4.30
C GLU A 211 -23.54 -10.87 -3.51
N ASP A 212 -23.46 -11.13 -2.21
CA ASP A 212 -22.38 -10.62 -1.38
C ASP A 212 -21.06 -11.30 -1.76
N LEU A 213 -20.03 -10.49 -2.04
CA LEU A 213 -18.70 -10.96 -2.43
C LEU A 213 -17.63 -10.41 -1.50
N LEU A 214 -16.85 -11.30 -0.88
CA LEU A 214 -15.62 -10.91 -0.18
C LEU A 214 -14.47 -10.79 -1.18
N LEU A 215 -14.05 -9.55 -1.45
CA LEU A 215 -12.86 -9.28 -2.27
C LEU A 215 -11.59 -9.55 -1.44
N ASN A 216 -11.04 -10.76 -1.58
CA ASN A 216 -9.78 -11.16 -0.96
C ASN A 216 -8.70 -11.30 -2.04
N GLY A 217 -8.13 -10.20 -2.52
CA GLY A 217 -7.10 -10.28 -3.56
C GLY A 217 -6.84 -8.97 -4.29
N GLN A 218 -6.09 -9.08 -5.40
CA GLN A 218 -5.82 -7.98 -6.31
C GLN A 218 -6.83 -7.97 -7.46
N VAL A 219 -7.43 -6.81 -7.73
CA VAL A 219 -8.29 -6.63 -8.91
C VAL A 219 -7.41 -6.48 -10.15
N THR A 220 -7.71 -7.24 -11.20
CA THR A 220 -7.05 -7.13 -12.50
C THR A 220 -7.98 -6.48 -13.52
N LEU A 221 -7.54 -5.36 -14.10
CA LEU A 221 -8.29 -4.65 -15.13
C LEU A 221 -7.73 -4.94 -16.53
N LYS A 222 -8.52 -5.58 -17.39
CA LYS A 222 -8.15 -5.87 -18.78
C LYS A 222 -8.86 -4.89 -19.71
N LEU A 223 -8.09 -4.01 -20.35
CA LEU A 223 -8.59 -2.97 -21.24
C LEU A 223 -8.02 -3.09 -22.65
N ARG A 224 -8.82 -2.68 -23.64
CA ARG A 224 -8.34 -2.34 -24.99
C ARG A 224 -8.42 -0.84 -25.16
N VAL A 225 -7.28 -0.18 -25.30
CA VAL A 225 -7.18 1.29 -25.33
C VAL A 225 -6.46 1.77 -26.59
N ALA A 226 -6.76 3.00 -26.99
CA ALA A 226 -6.04 3.74 -28.02
C ALA A 226 -5.81 5.16 -27.51
N SER A 227 -4.68 5.76 -27.89
CA SER A 227 -4.32 7.14 -27.54
C SER A 227 -3.99 7.91 -28.81
N SER A 228 -4.35 9.19 -28.85
CA SER A 228 -3.98 10.11 -29.93
C SER A 228 -2.50 10.52 -29.88
N VAL A 229 -1.79 10.19 -28.79
CA VAL A 229 -0.38 10.49 -28.57
C VAL A 229 0.39 9.26 -28.11
N ALA A 230 1.69 9.22 -28.40
CA ALA A 230 2.57 8.09 -28.11
C ALA A 230 3.04 8.00 -26.63
N LYS A 231 2.35 8.67 -25.69
CA LYS A 231 2.65 8.66 -24.26
C LYS A 231 1.38 8.87 -23.43
N GLY A 232 1.30 8.25 -22.25
CA GLY A 232 0.16 8.42 -21.35
C GLY A 232 0.17 7.42 -20.20
N LEU A 233 -0.65 7.68 -19.19
CA LEU A 233 -0.92 6.79 -18.06
C LEU A 233 -2.44 6.64 -17.92
N LEU A 234 -2.88 5.52 -17.35
CA LEU A 234 -4.27 5.28 -16.99
C LEU A 234 -4.38 5.11 -15.48
N SER A 235 -5.44 5.67 -14.91
CA SER A 235 -5.83 5.51 -13.51
C SER A 235 -7.18 4.82 -13.47
N ALA A 236 -7.32 3.84 -12.58
CA ALA A 236 -8.55 3.09 -12.33
C ALA A 236 -8.63 2.71 -10.85
#